data_AF-A0A9E4L465-F1
#
_entry.id   AF-A0A9E4L465-F1
#
_cell.length_a   1.000
_cell.length_b   1.000
_cell.length_c   1.000
_cell.angle_alpha   90.00
_cell.angle_beta   90.00
_cell.angle_gamma   90.00
#
_symmetry.space_group_name_H-M   'P 1'
#
loop_
_entity.id
_entity.type
_entity.pdbx_description
1 polymer ?
#
loop_
_entity_poly.entity_id
_entity_poly.type
_entity_poly.pdbx_seq_one_letter_code
_entity_poly.pdbx_strand_id
1 'polypeptide(L)'
;MKGMTRMFFLCIIEPSKILVPGTSRPVNRSLGNGLHLPGLLAEVARHYLGRALDETGGNKSAACKLVGLPNYQTFTNWLKKYGVGV
;
A
#
# COMPACT_ATOMS: atom_id res chain seq x y z
N MET A 1 -23.27 -19.92 14.14
CA MET A 1 -23.11 -18.65 13.38
C MET A 1 -21.64 -18.23 13.40
N LYS A 2 -20.81 -18.79 12.51
CA LYS A 2 -19.42 -18.38 12.27
C LYS A 2 -19.14 -18.50 10.78
N GLY A 3 -19.76 -17.64 9.99
CA GLY A 3 -19.49 -17.50 8.57
C GLY A 3 -19.04 -16.07 8.32
N MET A 4 -17.74 -15.88 8.02
CA MET A 4 -17.26 -14.75 7.20
C MET A 4 -15.75 -14.78 6.89
N THR A 5 -14.92 -15.60 7.53
CA THR A 5 -13.45 -15.40 7.43
C THR A 5 -12.75 -16.39 6.52
N ARG A 6 -13.21 -16.53 5.27
CA ARG A 6 -12.49 -17.35 4.28
C ARG A 6 -12.49 -16.78 2.86
N MET A 7 -12.46 -15.46 2.74
CA MET A 7 -12.31 -14.76 1.46
C MET A 7 -11.24 -13.65 1.50
N PHE A 8 -10.15 -13.84 2.25
CA PHE A 8 -9.03 -12.87 2.30
C PHE A 8 -7.65 -13.49 2.04
N PHE A 9 -7.59 -14.78 1.70
CA PHE A 9 -6.32 -15.50 1.58
C PHE A 9 -5.87 -15.74 0.12
N LEU A 10 -6.41 -15.00 -0.85
CA LEU A 10 -5.95 -15.10 -2.24
C LEU A 10 -5.82 -13.72 -2.90
N CYS A 11 -4.78 -12.98 -2.51
CA CYS A 11 -4.27 -11.87 -3.33
C CYS A 11 -2.77 -11.65 -3.08
N ILE A 12 -2.02 -12.76 -2.92
CA ILE A 12 -0.58 -12.75 -3.11
C ILE A 12 -0.39 -13.37 -4.50
N ILE A 13 -0.15 -12.51 -5.50
CA ILE A 13 0.18 -12.84 -6.90
C ILE A 13 -1.04 -13.14 -7.80
N GLU A 14 -1.78 -12.12 -8.23
CA GLU A 14 -2.63 -12.19 -9.43
C GLU A 14 -1.80 -11.76 -10.66
N PRO A 15 -1.41 -12.68 -11.56
CA PRO A 15 -0.69 -12.35 -12.77
C PRO A 15 -1.70 -11.91 -13.84
N SER A 16 -1.63 -10.64 -14.23
CA SER A 16 -2.29 -10.04 -15.40
C SER A 16 -3.82 -9.81 -15.32
N LYS A 17 -4.21 -8.61 -15.77
CA LYS A 17 -5.58 -8.04 -15.89
C LYS A 17 -6.07 -7.47 -14.56
N ILE A 18 -6.33 -6.17 -14.40
CA ILE A 18 -7.20 -5.29 -15.20
C ILE A 18 -6.57 -3.88 -15.21
N LEU A 19 -6.61 -3.20 -16.34
CA LEU A 19 -6.15 -1.82 -16.48
C LEU A 19 -7.21 -0.89 -15.87
N VAL A 20 -7.11 -0.61 -14.57
CA VAL A 20 -7.91 0.43 -13.91
C VAL A 20 -7.30 1.79 -14.27
N PRO A 21 -7.99 2.66 -15.05
CA PRO A 21 -7.50 4.00 -15.33
C PRO A 21 -7.46 4.79 -14.02
N GLY A 22 -6.26 4.97 -13.47
CA GLY A 22 -6.02 5.61 -12.17
C GLY A 22 -5.02 4.87 -11.27
N THR A 23 -4.67 3.62 -11.58
CA THR A 23 -3.57 2.91 -10.91
C THR A 23 -2.27 3.17 -11.66
N SER A 24 -1.48 4.16 -11.22
CA SER A 24 -0.11 4.32 -11.72
C SER A 24 0.65 3.03 -11.38
N ARG A 25 1.00 2.24 -12.40
CA ARG A 25 1.86 1.05 -12.25
C ARG A 25 3.22 1.55 -11.80
N PRO A 26 3.59 1.46 -10.51
CA PRO A 26 4.78 2.15 -10.04
C PRO A 26 6.05 1.50 -10.61
N VAL A 27 5.99 0.21 -10.92
CA VAL A 27 7.19 -0.61 -11.18
C VAL A 27 7.51 -0.82 -12.67
N ASN A 28 6.83 -0.15 -13.61
CA ASN A 28 7.12 -0.32 -15.05
C ASN A 28 7.21 1.02 -15.81
N ARG A 29 8.00 1.96 -15.29
CA ARG A 29 8.28 3.22 -16.00
C ARG A 29 9.58 3.10 -16.80
N SER A 30 9.54 3.57 -18.04
CA SER A 30 10.75 3.72 -18.86
C SER A 30 11.72 4.68 -18.19
N LEU A 31 13.00 4.31 -18.15
CA LEU A 31 14.04 5.13 -17.51
C LEU A 31 14.33 6.43 -18.28
N GLY A 32 14.06 6.45 -19.60
CA GLY A 32 14.01 7.65 -20.45
C GLY A 32 15.02 8.75 -20.09
N ASN A 33 14.52 9.98 -19.94
CA ASN A 33 15.28 11.18 -19.57
C ASN A 33 15.55 11.33 -18.05
N GLY A 34 15.55 10.22 -17.31
CA GLY A 34 15.77 10.20 -15.86
C GLY A 34 14.52 9.79 -15.09
N LEU A 35 14.66 8.72 -14.31
CA LEU A 35 13.63 8.27 -13.38
C LEU A 35 13.74 9.05 -12.07
N HIS A 36 12.68 9.75 -11.69
CA HIS A 36 12.59 10.35 -10.36
C HIS A 36 12.24 9.28 -9.31
N LEU A 37 13.24 8.49 -8.94
CA LEU A 37 13.12 7.37 -8.00
C LEU A 37 12.48 7.75 -6.65
N PRO A 38 12.80 8.92 -6.04
CA PRO A 38 12.16 9.31 -4.78
C PRO A 38 10.64 9.48 -4.91
N GLY A 39 10.16 10.03 -6.01
CA GLY A 39 8.73 10.18 -6.29
C GLY A 39 8.06 8.83 -6.52
N LEU A 40 8.74 7.92 -7.21
CA LEU A 40 8.23 6.57 -7.43
C LEU A 40 8.04 5.80 -6.13
N LEU A 41 9.05 5.84 -5.25
CA LEU A 41 8.96 5.22 -3.93
C LEU A 41 7.86 5.86 -3.07
N ALA A 42 7.65 7.17 -3.20
CA ALA A 42 6.56 7.85 -2.52
C ALA A 42 5.17 7.39 -3.02
N GLU A 43 4.98 7.22 -4.33
CA GLU A 43 3.74 6.66 -4.90
C GLU A 43 3.47 5.25 -4.36
N VAL A 44 4.49 4.38 -4.37
CA VAL A 44 4.40 3.01 -3.83
C VAL A 44 4.03 3.03 -2.34
N ALA A 45 4.73 3.83 -1.55
CA ALA A 45 4.50 3.93 -0.11
C ALA A 45 3.08 4.40 0.18
N ARG A 46 2.60 5.45 -0.51
CA ARG A 46 1.24 5.98 -0.36
C ARG A 46 0.18 4.91 -0.62
N HIS A 47 0.36 4.15 -1.68
CA HIS A 47 -0.57 3.10 -2.08
C HIS A 47 -0.72 2.03 -1.00
N TYR A 48 0.39 1.46 -0.54
CA TYR A 48 0.34 0.38 0.45
C TYR A 48 -0.03 0.84 1.85
N LEU A 49 0.37 2.05 2.27
CA LEU A 49 -0.04 2.61 3.55
C LEU A 49 -1.55 2.86 3.60
N GLY A 50 -2.13 3.42 2.52
CA GLY A 50 -3.57 3.67 2.44
C GLY A 50 -4.36 2.37 2.41
N ARG A 51 -3.91 1.40 1.60
CA ARG A 51 -4.53 0.07 1.52
C ARG A 51 -4.46 -0.68 2.85
N ALA A 52 -3.35 -0.60 3.58
CA ALA A 52 -3.24 -1.23 4.89
C ALA A 52 -4.19 -0.62 5.92
N LEU A 53 -4.47 0.68 5.85
CA LEU A 53 -5.50 1.30 6.70
C LEU A 53 -6.90 0.87 6.29
N ASP A 54 -7.19 0.78 4.99
CA ASP A 54 -8.48 0.32 4.49
C ASP A 54 -8.77 -1.13 4.90
N GLU A 55 -7.82 -2.04 4.68
CA GLU A 55 -7.94 -3.46 5.03
C GLU A 55 -8.09 -3.71 6.54
N THR A 56 -7.63 -2.78 7.39
CA THR A 56 -7.75 -2.89 8.85
C THR A 56 -8.84 -2.00 9.45
N GLY A 57 -9.65 -1.35 8.62
CA GLY A 57 -10.72 -0.45 9.09
C GLY A 57 -10.19 0.73 9.90
N GLY A 58 -9.03 1.27 9.53
CA GLY A 58 -8.37 2.40 10.19
C GLY A 58 -7.54 2.03 11.42
N ASN A 59 -7.42 0.74 11.76
CA ASN A 59 -6.57 0.32 12.87
C ASN A 59 -5.09 0.41 12.51
N LYS A 60 -4.45 1.51 12.92
CA LYS A 60 -3.03 1.82 12.69
C LYS A 60 -2.07 0.76 13.21
N SER A 61 -2.35 0.13 14.35
CA SER A 61 -1.50 -0.93 14.91
C SER A 61 -1.56 -2.21 14.08
N ALA A 62 -2.75 -2.58 13.59
CA ALA A 62 -2.90 -3.70 12.67
C ALA A 62 -2.29 -3.39 11.30
N ALA A 63 -2.49 -2.17 10.78
CA ALA A 63 -1.95 -1.73 9.49
C ALA A 63 -0.41 -1.73 9.50
N CYS A 64 0.20 -1.27 10.60
CA CYS A 64 1.65 -1.33 10.81
C CYS A 64 2.21 -2.75 10.67
N LYS A 65 1.53 -3.74 11.25
CA LYS A 65 1.92 -5.15 11.14
C LYS A 65 1.75 -5.67 9.71
N LEU A 66 0.66 -5.28 9.05
CA LEU A 66 0.35 -5.69 7.68
C LEU A 66 1.43 -5.22 6.68
N VAL A 67 1.95 -4.01 6.85
CA VAL A 67 3.06 -3.47 6.03
C VAL A 67 4.45 -3.88 6.50
N GLY A 68 4.56 -4.69 7.57
CA GLY A 68 5.84 -5.20 8.08
C GLY A 68 6.72 -4.17 8.80
N LEU A 69 6.16 -3.06 9.29
CA LEU A 69 6.93 -2.07 10.04
C LEU A 69 7.05 -2.46 11.52
N PRO A 70 8.19 -2.15 12.17
CA PRO A 70 8.53 -2.68 13.49
C PRO A 70 7.67 -2.08 14.61
N ASN A 71 7.21 -0.84 14.45
CA ASN A 71 6.44 -0.17 15.49
C ASN A 71 5.50 0.92 14.94
N TYR A 72 4.53 1.27 15.79
CA TYR A 72 3.49 2.27 15.52
C TYR A 72 4.03 3.67 15.19
N GLN A 73 5.13 4.09 15.83
CA GLN A 73 5.70 5.41 15.64
C GLN A 73 6.29 5.55 14.23
N THR A 74 7.00 4.52 13.76
CA THR A 74 7.52 4.45 12.40
C THR A 74 6.38 4.53 11.39
N PHE A 75 5.32 3.75 11.59
CA PHE A 75 4.14 3.80 10.71
C PHE A 75 3.50 5.18 10.67
N THR A 76 3.30 5.82 11.83
CA THR A 76 2.74 7.18 11.92
C THR A 76 3.63 8.22 11.23
N ASN A 77 4.95 8.11 11.38
CA ASN A 77 5.90 8.99 10.71
C ASN A 77 5.84 8.82 9.18
N TRP A 78 5.63 7.59 8.71
CA TRP A 78 5.48 7.31 7.28
C TRP A 78 4.16 7.87 6.73
N LEU A 79 3.05 7.71 7.45
CA LEU A 79 1.77 8.33 7.08
C LEU A 79 1.90 9.85 6.91
N LYS A 80 2.56 10.52 7.86
CA LYS A 80 2.83 11.96 7.79
C LYS A 80 3.74 12.32 6.61
N LYS A 81 4.85 11.60 6.45
CA LYS A 81 5.82 11.83 5.37
C LYS A 81 5.18 11.73 3.98
N TYR A 82 4.24 10.81 3.81
CA TYR A 82 3.61 10.50 2.53
C TYR A 82 2.18 11.06 2.38
N GLY A 83 1.66 11.77 3.37
CA GLY A 83 0.35 12.42 3.32
C GLY A 83 -0.83 11.45 3.19
N VAL A 84 -0.79 10.33 3.92
CA VAL A 84 -1.86 9.32 3.92
C VAL A 84 -2.64 9.41 5.23
N GLY A 85 -3.95 9.62 5.16
CA GLY A 85 -4.86 9.55 6.31
C GLY A 85 -4.54 10.58 7.40
N VAL A 86 -4.69 11.86 7.05
CA VAL A 86 -4.82 12.97 8.02
C VAL A 86 -6.18 12.94 8.69
#